data_AF-A0A4V6A700-F1
#
_entry.id   AF-A0A4V6A700-F1
#
_cell.length_a   1.000
_cell.length_b   1.000
_cell.length_c   1.000
_cell.angle_alpha   90.00
_cell.angle_beta   90.00
_cell.angle_gamma   90.00
#
_symmetry.space_group_name_H-M   'P 1'
#
loop_
_entity.id
_entity.type
_entity.pdbx_description
1 polymer ?
#
loop_
_entity_poly.entity_id
_entity_poly.type
_entity_poly.pdbx_seq_one_letter_code
_entity_poly.pdbx_strand_id
1 'polypeptide(L)'
;MATENLKCSSKTPPKPCELRLTERTTFHMASRSLQGLSRFPDFTFVAAGLLILHLAPCKTLPPLTQPKTVPSPSPMCFLTSSTTFFLITTMLSVAYGIRNASEFHCGNSKETTEMAFTYVNESCPERIYEANDCCVAHDDCYLKQLGQAHCDHVFCECLDVMVAQGARDGECHSVKEWYCFTVSMFGHDAYIASAPEATNTTEETRKEDSETPEKEKEDHVPLPNHCGFKNSLSLAFYDAISSHCPQNSDSFHSCCIDHNKCILDSEDDDACHADFCSCIEASVDDRHSCIFASAGFCRSSFSGRAPPMDGSRNVYLENHTHVYGYSLLEVALLTFLWVSISFAIGSAAFCTLGRLQKTWKKVEQISPPLMYNHLRDSERSVV
;
A
#
# COMPACT_ATOMS: atom_id res chain seq x y z
N MET A 1 -42.12 -47.92 -40.05
CA MET A 1 -43.35 -47.17 -40.39
C MET A 1 -43.01 -45.69 -40.33
N ALA A 2 -43.35 -44.97 -41.41
CA ALA A 2 -43.46 -43.52 -41.56
C ALA A 2 -42.25 -42.62 -41.22
N THR A 3 -41.59 -42.21 -42.30
CA THR A 3 -40.86 -40.96 -42.53
C THR A 3 -41.72 -39.72 -42.31
N GLU A 4 -41.12 -38.62 -41.86
CA GLU A 4 -41.53 -37.28 -42.32
C GLU A 4 -40.33 -36.33 -42.45
N ASN A 5 -40.18 -35.80 -43.66
CA ASN A 5 -39.22 -34.79 -44.09
C ASN A 5 -39.84 -33.41 -43.86
N LEU A 6 -39.05 -32.45 -43.39
CA LEU A 6 -39.36 -31.03 -43.56
C LEU A 6 -38.17 -30.31 -44.19
N LYS A 7 -38.42 -29.89 -45.43
CA LYS A 7 -37.57 -29.16 -46.35
C LYS A 7 -38.05 -27.71 -46.33
N CYS A 8 -37.21 -26.76 -45.93
CA CYS A 8 -37.43 -25.35 -46.21
C CYS A 8 -36.21 -24.78 -46.95
N SER A 9 -36.48 -24.35 -48.18
CA SER A 9 -35.58 -23.69 -49.11
C SER A 9 -35.78 -22.18 -49.05
N SER A 10 -34.66 -21.45 -49.07
CA SER A 10 -34.46 -20.11 -49.65
C SER A 10 -35.42 -18.96 -49.29
N LYS A 11 -34.87 -17.88 -48.71
CA LYS A 11 -34.68 -16.56 -49.35
C LYS A 11 -34.10 -15.54 -48.37
N THR A 12 -33.30 -14.64 -48.93
CA THR A 12 -32.49 -13.55 -48.35
C THR A 12 -33.27 -12.49 -47.55
N PRO A 13 -32.57 -11.66 -46.75
CA PRO A 13 -33.15 -10.81 -45.69
C PRO A 13 -33.50 -9.38 -46.16
N PRO A 14 -34.38 -8.65 -45.44
CA PRO A 14 -34.45 -7.20 -45.55
C PRO A 14 -33.44 -6.52 -44.59
N LYS A 15 -32.58 -5.67 -45.15
CA LYS A 15 -31.83 -4.64 -44.42
C LYS A 15 -32.79 -3.55 -43.91
N PRO A 16 -32.44 -2.87 -42.80
CA PRO A 16 -32.77 -1.45 -42.67
C PRO A 16 -31.52 -0.58 -42.46
N CYS A 17 -31.44 0.41 -43.35
CA CYS A 17 -30.92 1.77 -43.23
C CYS A 17 -29.74 2.08 -42.29
N GLU A 18 -28.60 2.25 -42.97
CA GLU A 18 -27.43 3.03 -42.60
C GLU A 18 -27.81 4.50 -42.32
N LEU A 19 -27.52 5.00 -41.10
CA LEU A 19 -27.47 6.45 -40.83
C LEU A 19 -26.00 6.85 -40.66
N ARG A 20 -25.52 7.57 -41.67
CA ARG A 20 -24.14 8.02 -41.83
C ARG A 20 -24.01 9.39 -41.15
N LEU A 21 -23.36 9.45 -40.00
CA LEU A 21 -22.87 10.70 -39.41
C LEU A 21 -21.35 10.70 -39.50
N THR A 22 -20.87 11.41 -40.52
CA THR A 22 -19.49 11.82 -40.68
C THR A 22 -19.19 12.95 -39.70
N GLU A 23 -18.31 12.73 -38.74
CA GLU A 23 -17.46 13.80 -38.23
C GLU A 23 -16.05 13.28 -38.02
N ARG A 24 -15.13 14.00 -38.67
CA ARG A 24 -13.72 13.70 -38.85
C ARG A 24 -12.98 14.76 -38.05
N THR A 25 -12.51 14.41 -36.87
CA THR A 25 -11.63 15.27 -36.06
C THR A 25 -10.34 14.53 -35.80
N THR A 26 -9.40 14.71 -36.72
CA THR A 26 -7.98 14.41 -36.52
C THR A 26 -7.41 15.35 -35.47
N PHE A 27 -7.14 14.85 -34.26
CA PHE A 27 -6.25 15.50 -33.32
C PHE A 27 -4.89 14.80 -33.36
N HIS A 28 -3.94 15.42 -34.06
CA HIS A 28 -2.52 15.20 -33.85
C HIS A 28 -2.15 15.84 -32.51
N MET A 29 -1.79 15.04 -31.51
CA MET A 29 -0.95 15.53 -30.41
C MET A 29 0.46 14.98 -30.59
N ALA A 30 1.35 15.91 -30.88
CA ALA A 30 2.79 15.74 -30.82
C ALA A 30 3.19 15.43 -29.37
N SER A 31 3.82 14.28 -29.16
CA SER A 31 4.59 14.01 -27.95
C SER A 31 5.83 14.91 -27.97
N ARG A 32 5.77 16.03 -27.25
CA ARG A 32 6.96 16.78 -26.83
C ARG A 32 7.36 16.31 -25.45
N SER A 33 8.56 15.73 -25.42
CA SER A 33 9.46 15.63 -24.28
C SER A 33 9.26 16.71 -23.22
N LEU A 34 8.96 16.28 -22.00
CA LEU A 34 9.22 17.01 -20.77
C LEU A 34 10.04 16.10 -19.86
N GLN A 35 11.31 15.93 -20.22
CA GLN A 35 12.36 15.74 -19.22
C GLN A 35 12.52 17.05 -18.46
N GLY A 36 12.43 17.00 -17.13
CA GLY A 36 12.93 18.08 -16.26
C GLY A 36 11.87 18.73 -15.37
N LEU A 37 11.62 18.09 -14.22
CA LEU A 37 11.19 18.78 -12.99
C LEU A 37 11.79 18.06 -11.78
N SER A 38 13.12 18.00 -11.78
CA SER A 38 13.91 17.82 -10.56
C SER A 38 14.02 19.18 -9.85
N ARG A 39 13.73 19.20 -8.54
CA ARG A 39 13.85 20.30 -7.54
C ARG A 39 12.53 20.98 -7.16
N PHE A 40 11.92 20.44 -6.11
CA PHE A 40 11.25 21.28 -5.10
C PHE A 40 12.21 21.46 -3.92
N PRO A 41 12.87 22.63 -3.74
CA PRO A 41 13.04 23.14 -2.40
C PRO A 41 11.66 23.67 -1.96
N ASP A 42 11.33 23.58 -0.67
CA ASP A 42 10.46 24.54 0.07
C ASP A 42 9.74 23.94 1.29
N PHE A 43 9.86 22.63 1.56
CA PHE A 43 9.36 22.08 2.83
C PHE A 43 10.19 22.54 4.07
N THR A 44 11.47 22.85 3.87
CA THR A 44 12.34 23.36 4.94
C THR A 44 11.91 24.73 5.47
N PHE A 45 11.22 25.54 4.67
CA PHE A 45 10.78 26.88 5.08
C PHE A 45 9.58 26.85 6.04
N VAL A 46 8.68 25.88 5.92
CA VAL A 46 7.50 25.77 6.80
C VAL A 46 7.92 25.31 8.21
N ALA A 47 8.82 24.32 8.30
CA ALA A 47 9.37 23.87 9.57
C ALA A 47 10.22 24.97 10.26
N ALA A 48 11.02 25.71 9.49
CA ALA A 48 11.80 26.83 10.02
C ALA A 48 10.91 27.99 10.50
N GLY A 49 9.81 28.29 9.80
CA GLY A 49 8.85 29.33 10.21
C GLY A 49 8.17 29.03 11.55
N LEU A 50 7.78 27.76 11.79
CA LEU A 50 7.21 27.33 13.07
C LEU A 50 8.24 27.36 14.22
N LEU A 51 9.50 27.03 13.94
CA LEU A 51 10.57 27.08 14.95
C LEU A 51 10.90 28.53 15.37
N ILE A 52 10.85 29.49 14.43
CA ILE A 52 11.13 30.92 14.70
C ILE A 52 10.02 31.55 15.57
N LEU A 53 8.76 31.10 15.44
CA LEU A 53 7.65 31.57 16.28
C LEU A 53 7.75 31.14 17.75
N HIS A 54 8.48 30.08 18.07
CA HIS A 54 8.73 29.64 19.44
C HIS A 54 9.90 30.35 20.14
N LEU A 55 10.76 31.05 19.40
CA LEU A 55 11.90 31.77 19.96
C LEU A 55 11.64 33.25 20.25
N ALA A 56 10.41 33.74 20.06
CA ALA A 56 10.07 35.11 20.46
C ALA A 56 10.23 35.25 21.99
N PRO A 57 11.20 36.04 22.48
CA PRO A 57 11.47 36.13 23.90
C PRO A 57 10.27 36.79 24.58
N CYS A 58 9.68 36.12 25.58
CA CYS A 58 8.79 36.77 26.53
C CYS A 58 9.53 37.99 27.09
N LYS A 59 9.10 39.19 26.68
CA LYS A 59 9.62 40.45 27.23
C LYS A 59 9.46 40.39 28.75
N THR A 60 10.59 40.22 29.44
CA THR A 60 10.70 40.33 30.89
C THR A 60 10.27 41.74 31.29
N LEU A 61 9.16 41.84 32.02
CA LEU A 61 8.76 43.08 32.66
C LEU A 61 9.85 43.52 33.66
N PRO A 62 10.08 44.84 33.82
CA PRO A 62 11.11 45.36 34.70
C PRO A 62 10.84 44.99 36.18
N PRO A 63 11.90 44.84 36.99
CA PRO A 63 11.78 44.38 38.36
C PRO A 63 11.15 45.47 39.24
N LEU A 64 10.00 45.16 39.83
CA LEU A 64 9.45 45.90 40.97
C LEU A 64 10.09 45.35 42.24
N THR A 65 10.93 46.15 42.86
CA THR A 65 11.56 45.94 44.16
C THR A 65 10.51 45.89 45.26
N GLN A 66 10.17 44.69 45.75
CA GLN A 66 9.56 44.46 47.06
C GLN A 66 9.87 43.02 47.58
N PRO A 67 9.81 42.78 48.90
CA PRO A 67 10.59 41.75 49.57
C PRO A 67 10.00 40.32 49.50
N LYS A 68 10.95 39.38 49.42
CA LYS A 68 10.92 37.92 49.46
C LYS A 68 9.65 37.26 50.04
N THR A 69 8.82 36.72 49.15
CA THR A 69 8.12 35.45 49.36
C THR A 69 8.44 34.54 48.17
N VAL A 70 8.81 33.29 48.45
CA VAL A 70 9.30 32.33 47.45
C VAL A 70 8.14 31.98 46.50
N PRO A 71 8.25 32.28 45.19
CA PRO A 71 7.17 32.00 44.25
C PRO A 71 7.16 30.50 43.91
N SER A 72 6.05 29.84 44.22
CA SER A 72 5.73 28.50 43.73
C SER A 72 5.73 28.49 42.20
N PRO A 73 6.37 27.50 41.53
CA PRO A 73 6.38 27.41 40.09
C PRO A 73 4.95 27.28 39.56
N SER A 74 4.54 28.22 38.71
CA SER A 74 3.21 28.25 38.11
C SER A 74 3.06 27.13 37.06
N PRO A 75 2.01 26.27 37.14
CA PRO A 75 1.86 25.05 36.35
C PRO A 75 1.52 25.26 34.85
N MET A 76 1.54 26.48 34.33
CA MET A 76 0.98 26.79 33.00
C MET A 76 1.94 26.62 31.80
N CYS A 77 3.22 26.29 32.00
CA CYS A 77 4.16 26.10 30.87
C CYS A 77 4.17 24.68 30.27
N PHE A 78 3.57 23.68 30.91
CA PHE A 78 3.68 22.29 30.44
C PHE A 78 2.66 21.89 29.36
N LEU A 79 1.53 22.59 29.19
CA LEU A 79 0.47 22.17 28.26
C LEU A 79 0.75 22.46 26.78
N THR A 80 1.58 23.46 26.45
CA THR A 80 1.86 23.80 25.03
C THR A 80 2.90 22.89 24.38
N SER A 81 3.67 22.13 25.17
CA SER A 81 4.76 21.29 24.65
C SER A 81 4.29 19.92 24.14
N SER A 82 3.13 19.43 24.59
CA SER A 82 2.66 18.09 24.23
C SER A 82 1.98 18.07 22.86
N THR A 83 1.16 19.07 22.55
CA THR A 83 0.40 19.12 21.28
C THR A 83 1.30 19.35 20.07
N THR A 84 2.36 20.14 20.20
CA THR A 84 3.33 20.37 19.12
C THR A 84 4.15 19.12 18.81
N PHE A 85 4.52 18.34 19.83
CA PHE A 85 5.24 17.09 19.62
C PHE A 85 4.41 16.09 18.82
N PHE A 86 3.13 15.90 19.18
CA PHE A 86 2.21 15.01 18.45
C PHE A 86 2.08 15.38 16.97
N LEU A 87 1.95 16.68 16.64
CA LEU A 87 1.82 17.15 15.26
C LEU A 87 3.09 16.96 14.43
N ILE A 88 4.25 17.16 15.06
CA ILE A 88 5.53 16.95 14.38
C ILE A 88 5.71 15.46 14.09
N THR A 89 5.41 14.58 15.05
CA THR A 89 5.46 13.13 14.80
C THR A 89 4.50 12.67 13.72
N THR A 90 3.24 13.14 13.71
CA THR A 90 2.28 12.72 12.67
C THR A 90 2.67 13.23 11.29
N MET A 91 3.19 14.46 11.19
CA MET A 91 3.70 15.01 9.93
C MET A 91 4.92 14.25 9.40
N LEU A 92 5.85 13.87 10.28
CA LEU A 92 7.02 13.07 9.90
C LEU A 92 6.58 11.67 9.44
N SER A 93 5.70 10.99 10.17
CA SER A 93 5.20 9.66 9.78
C SER A 93 4.53 9.67 8.40
N VAL A 94 3.76 10.72 8.07
CA VAL A 94 3.16 10.84 6.74
C VAL A 94 4.24 11.12 5.68
N ALA A 95 5.23 11.96 5.98
CA ALA A 95 6.27 12.37 5.02
C ALA A 95 7.23 11.24 4.62
N TYR A 96 7.53 10.31 5.54
CA TYR A 96 8.50 9.24 5.29
C TYR A 96 7.88 7.94 4.76
N GLY A 97 6.57 7.95 4.42
CA GLY A 97 5.84 6.89 3.70
C GLY A 97 6.64 6.25 2.56
N ILE A 98 6.77 4.91 2.47
CA ILE A 98 6.99 4.28 1.15
C ILE A 98 5.73 4.60 0.35
N ARG A 99 5.84 5.56 -0.55
CA ARG A 99 4.68 6.08 -1.31
C ARG A 99 4.61 5.50 -2.71
N ASN A 100 5.71 4.94 -3.20
CA ASN A 100 5.86 4.53 -4.58
C ASN A 100 6.48 3.14 -4.66
N ALA A 101 6.03 2.33 -5.62
CA ALA A 101 6.60 1.02 -5.91
C ALA A 101 8.11 1.07 -6.23
N SER A 102 8.66 2.21 -6.68
CA SER A 102 10.08 2.36 -6.97
C SER A 102 10.99 2.31 -5.73
N GLU A 103 10.44 2.50 -4.53
CA GLU A 103 11.16 2.40 -3.25
C GLU A 103 10.95 1.03 -2.58
N PHE A 104 10.14 0.18 -3.21
CA PHE A 104 9.80 -1.14 -2.73
C PHE A 104 10.70 -2.17 -3.42
N HIS A 105 11.33 -3.05 -2.65
CA HIS A 105 12.37 -3.98 -3.09
C HIS A 105 11.84 -5.37 -3.45
N CYS A 106 10.64 -5.74 -3.01
CA CYS A 106 10.10 -7.05 -3.36
C CYS A 106 9.81 -7.10 -4.87
N GLY A 107 10.38 -8.06 -5.59
CA GLY A 107 10.17 -8.27 -7.03
C GLY A 107 11.47 -8.18 -7.82
N ASN A 108 11.52 -8.88 -8.97
CA ASN A 108 12.69 -8.93 -9.84
C ASN A 108 12.56 -8.06 -11.10
N SER A 109 11.38 -7.50 -11.37
CA SER A 109 11.09 -6.61 -12.48
C SER A 109 10.18 -5.48 -12.01
N LYS A 110 10.07 -4.40 -12.80
CA LYS A 110 9.20 -3.28 -12.46
C LYS A 110 7.74 -3.74 -12.25
N GLU A 111 7.28 -4.66 -13.10
CA GLU A 111 5.92 -5.19 -13.08
C GLU A 111 5.66 -6.05 -11.84
N THR A 112 6.60 -6.94 -11.47
CA THR A 112 6.45 -7.78 -10.28
C THR A 112 6.60 -6.97 -9.00
N THR A 113 7.44 -5.94 -8.99
CA THR A 113 7.54 -4.98 -7.87
C THR A 113 6.28 -4.16 -7.70
N GLU A 114 5.70 -3.65 -8.77
CA GLU A 114 4.44 -2.89 -8.72
C GLU A 114 3.28 -3.77 -8.23
N MET A 115 3.22 -5.03 -8.68
CA MET A 115 2.25 -6.00 -8.19
C MET A 115 2.41 -6.29 -6.69
N ALA A 116 3.64 -6.58 -6.24
CA ALA A 116 3.95 -6.85 -4.85
C ALA A 116 3.61 -5.65 -3.95
N PHE A 117 4.03 -4.45 -4.36
CA PHE A 117 3.73 -3.20 -3.66
C PHE A 117 2.22 -2.95 -3.55
N THR A 118 1.49 -3.08 -4.66
CA THR A 118 0.02 -2.88 -4.68
C THR A 118 -0.66 -3.85 -3.73
N TYR A 119 -0.25 -5.12 -3.76
CA TYR A 119 -0.86 -6.16 -2.93
C TYR A 119 -0.70 -5.88 -1.42
N VAL A 120 0.51 -5.52 -0.96
CA VAL A 120 0.73 -5.18 0.46
C VAL A 120 0.06 -3.85 0.82
N ASN A 121 0.09 -2.86 -0.06
CA ASN A 121 -0.51 -1.55 0.19
C ASN A 121 -2.03 -1.62 0.32
N GLU A 122 -2.68 -2.52 -0.43
CA GLU A 122 -4.13 -2.74 -0.32
C GLU A 122 -4.52 -3.65 0.85
N SER A 123 -3.71 -4.67 1.14
CA SER A 123 -4.06 -5.71 2.11
C SER A 123 -3.56 -5.42 3.53
N CYS A 124 -2.44 -4.72 3.67
CA CYS A 124 -1.78 -4.41 4.95
C CYS A 124 -0.91 -3.14 4.85
N PRO A 125 -1.51 -1.97 4.62
CA PRO A 125 -0.77 -0.72 4.39
C PRO A 125 0.13 -0.31 5.56
N GLU A 126 -0.24 -0.67 6.79
CA GLU A 126 0.50 -0.33 8.00
C GLU A 126 1.77 -1.16 8.23
N ARG A 127 1.97 -2.25 7.46
CA ARG A 127 3.18 -3.10 7.52
C ARG A 127 4.02 -3.09 6.24
N ILE A 128 3.79 -2.10 5.37
CA ILE A 128 4.50 -2.02 4.09
C ILE A 128 6.02 -1.92 4.26
N TYR A 129 6.49 -1.23 5.30
CA TYR A 129 7.92 -1.10 5.59
C TYR A 129 8.53 -2.39 6.07
N GLU A 130 7.86 -3.05 7.01
CA GLU A 130 8.27 -4.32 7.57
C GLU A 130 8.35 -5.40 6.49
N ALA A 131 7.37 -5.41 5.56
CA ALA A 131 7.42 -6.27 4.39
C ALA A 131 8.63 -5.94 3.49
N ASN A 132 8.87 -4.65 3.24
CA ASN A 132 9.99 -4.20 2.42
C ASN A 132 11.36 -4.56 3.03
N ASP A 133 11.51 -4.40 4.35
CA ASP A 133 12.73 -4.76 5.08
C ASP A 133 13.01 -6.26 4.96
N CYS A 134 11.97 -7.10 5.02
CA CYS A 134 12.11 -8.53 4.76
C CYS A 134 12.57 -8.83 3.33
N CYS A 135 12.09 -8.08 2.33
CA CYS A 135 12.52 -8.25 0.94
C CYS A 135 13.96 -7.83 0.71
N VAL A 136 14.41 -6.72 1.32
CA VAL A 136 15.82 -6.31 1.27
C VAL A 136 16.73 -7.40 1.86
N ALA A 137 16.32 -8.03 2.97
CA ALA A 137 17.07 -9.13 3.56
C ALA A 137 17.05 -10.41 2.69
N HIS A 138 15.94 -10.69 2.00
CA HIS A 138 15.82 -11.81 1.07
C HIS A 138 16.71 -11.65 -0.16
N ASP A 139 16.69 -10.46 -0.78
CA ASP A 139 17.56 -10.12 -1.90
C ASP A 139 19.05 -10.25 -1.54
N ASP A 140 19.45 -9.81 -0.34
CA ASP A 140 20.82 -9.98 0.16
C ASP A 140 21.17 -11.47 0.39
N CYS A 141 20.22 -12.27 0.86
CA CYS A 141 20.40 -13.73 0.96
C CYS A 141 20.59 -14.38 -0.42
N TYR A 142 19.79 -13.97 -1.40
CA TYR A 142 19.90 -14.40 -2.79
C TYR A 142 21.24 -14.00 -3.40
N LEU A 143 21.67 -12.76 -3.23
CA LEU A 143 22.96 -12.26 -3.70
C LEU A 143 24.13 -13.06 -3.12
N LYS A 144 24.03 -13.49 -1.85
CA LYS A 144 25.02 -14.32 -1.17
C LYS A 144 24.96 -15.81 -1.53
N GLN A 145 23.95 -16.21 -2.32
CA GLN A 145 23.78 -17.58 -2.79
C GLN A 145 23.77 -18.61 -1.65
N LEU A 146 23.05 -18.31 -0.56
CA LEU A 146 22.96 -19.19 0.63
C LEU A 146 22.02 -20.40 0.45
N GLY A 147 21.51 -20.62 -0.76
CA GLY A 147 20.53 -21.64 -1.12
C GLY A 147 19.11 -21.08 -1.13
N GLN A 148 18.40 -21.23 -2.27
CA GLN A 148 17.05 -20.69 -2.47
C GLN A 148 16.08 -21.08 -1.35
N ALA A 149 15.93 -22.39 -1.08
CA ALA A 149 15.00 -22.88 -0.07
C ALA A 149 15.31 -22.35 1.35
N HIS A 150 16.59 -22.08 1.65
CA HIS A 150 16.99 -21.47 2.92
C HIS A 150 16.58 -19.99 2.95
N CYS A 151 16.89 -19.23 1.90
CA CYS A 151 16.52 -17.83 1.80
C CYS A 151 14.99 -17.62 1.84
N ASP A 152 14.22 -18.43 1.12
CA ASP A 152 12.75 -18.37 1.11
C ASP A 152 12.17 -18.66 2.50
N HIS A 153 12.74 -19.64 3.22
CA HIS A 153 12.32 -19.94 4.58
C HIS A 153 12.59 -18.78 5.55
N VAL A 154 13.78 -18.19 5.52
CA VAL A 154 14.15 -17.04 6.37
C VAL A 154 13.29 -15.82 6.05
N PHE A 155 13.02 -15.57 4.77
CA PHE A 155 12.11 -14.52 4.34
C PHE A 155 10.69 -14.74 4.88
N CYS A 156 10.18 -15.96 4.80
CA CYS A 156 8.88 -16.32 5.36
C CYS A 156 8.78 -16.13 6.87
N GLU A 157 9.84 -16.49 7.60
CA GLU A 157 9.92 -16.26 9.04
C GLU A 157 9.93 -14.76 9.37
N CYS A 158 10.68 -13.97 8.59
CA CYS A 158 10.69 -12.50 8.73
C CYS A 158 9.28 -11.91 8.56
N LEU A 159 8.56 -12.30 7.50
CA LEU A 159 7.19 -11.83 7.26
C LEU A 159 6.23 -12.29 8.35
N ASP A 160 6.40 -13.50 8.88
CA ASP A 160 5.57 -14.00 9.97
C ASP A 160 5.70 -13.13 11.22
N VAL A 161 6.93 -12.82 11.61
CA VAL A 161 7.22 -12.02 12.82
C VAL A 161 6.86 -10.55 12.61
N MET A 162 7.30 -9.96 11.50
CA MET A 162 7.27 -8.50 11.30
C MET A 162 5.95 -8.01 10.70
N VAL A 163 5.30 -8.81 9.85
CA VAL A 163 4.07 -8.43 9.15
C VAL A 163 2.86 -9.09 9.80
N ALA A 164 2.80 -10.42 9.86
CA ALA A 164 1.61 -11.13 10.32
C ALA A 164 1.39 -10.98 11.83
N GLN A 165 2.38 -11.31 12.66
CA GLN A 165 2.29 -11.20 14.12
C GLN A 165 2.42 -9.76 14.62
N GLY A 166 3.11 -8.91 13.84
CA GLY A 166 3.20 -7.49 14.13
C GLY A 166 1.83 -6.81 14.07
N ALA A 167 0.99 -7.15 13.10
CA ALA A 167 -0.32 -6.54 12.89
C ALA A 167 -1.30 -6.72 14.07
N ARG A 168 -2.28 -5.82 14.20
CA ARG A 168 -3.35 -5.99 15.19
C ARG A 168 -4.19 -7.19 14.76
N ASP A 169 -4.46 -8.10 15.70
CA ASP A 169 -5.34 -9.26 15.51
C ASP A 169 -4.97 -10.20 14.33
N GLY A 170 -3.73 -10.14 13.83
CA GLY A 170 -3.25 -11.02 12.74
C GLY A 170 -3.83 -10.71 11.36
N GLU A 171 -4.38 -9.51 11.14
CA GLU A 171 -5.07 -9.12 9.89
C GLU A 171 -4.18 -9.23 8.64
N CYS A 172 -2.86 -9.21 8.80
CA CYS A 172 -1.89 -9.26 7.70
C CYS A 172 -1.32 -10.65 7.41
N HIS A 173 -1.93 -11.72 7.94
CA HIS A 173 -1.48 -13.09 7.68
C HIS A 173 -1.51 -13.48 6.19
N SER A 174 -2.53 -13.00 5.47
CA SER A 174 -2.68 -13.19 4.02
C SER A 174 -1.49 -12.64 3.24
N VAL A 175 -0.96 -11.49 3.65
CA VAL A 175 0.21 -10.87 3.01
C VAL A 175 1.40 -11.80 3.09
N LYS A 176 1.71 -12.28 4.29
CA LYS A 176 2.79 -13.25 4.51
C LYS A 176 2.59 -14.51 3.66
N GLU A 177 1.40 -15.11 3.68
CA GLU A 177 1.13 -16.33 2.90
C GLU A 177 1.35 -16.13 1.40
N TRP A 178 0.88 -15.02 0.85
CA TRP A 178 1.04 -14.71 -0.57
C TRP A 178 2.51 -14.52 -0.97
N TYR A 179 3.27 -13.75 -0.19
CA TYR A 179 4.69 -13.52 -0.47
C TYR A 179 5.49 -14.83 -0.36
N CYS A 180 5.25 -15.62 0.70
CA CYS A 180 5.87 -16.92 0.89
C CYS A 180 5.61 -17.89 -0.26
N PHE A 181 4.34 -17.96 -0.68
CA PHE A 181 3.94 -18.76 -1.82
C PHE A 181 4.65 -18.29 -3.09
N THR A 182 4.68 -16.98 -3.34
CA THR A 182 5.25 -16.39 -4.56
C THR A 182 6.75 -16.67 -4.67
N VAL A 183 7.54 -16.48 -3.60
CA VAL A 183 8.99 -16.75 -3.66
C VAL A 183 9.29 -18.25 -3.76
N SER A 184 8.52 -19.10 -3.10
CA SER A 184 8.72 -20.55 -3.18
C SER A 184 8.43 -21.09 -4.60
N MET A 185 7.50 -20.47 -5.32
CA MET A 185 7.08 -20.95 -6.64
C MET A 185 7.86 -20.30 -7.78
N PHE A 186 8.12 -18.99 -7.68
CA PHE A 186 8.71 -18.20 -8.77
C PHE A 186 10.10 -17.66 -8.45
N GLY A 187 10.61 -17.92 -7.24
CA GLY A 187 11.90 -17.38 -6.78
C GLY A 187 13.12 -18.05 -7.41
N HIS A 188 12.98 -19.16 -8.14
CA HIS A 188 14.12 -19.90 -8.69
C HIS A 188 14.92 -19.09 -9.71
N ASP A 189 14.23 -18.51 -10.68
CA ASP A 189 14.88 -17.69 -11.72
C ASP A 189 15.49 -16.43 -11.12
N ALA A 190 14.80 -15.81 -10.16
CA ALA A 190 15.34 -14.67 -9.42
C ALA A 190 16.60 -15.05 -8.63
N TYR A 191 16.62 -16.20 -7.96
CA TYR A 191 17.78 -16.69 -7.21
C TYR A 191 19.00 -16.90 -8.12
N ILE A 192 18.81 -17.52 -9.29
CA ILE A 192 19.89 -17.72 -10.26
C ILE A 192 20.36 -16.38 -10.81
N ALA A 193 19.45 -15.47 -11.14
CA ALA A 193 19.77 -14.15 -11.69
C ALA A 193 20.49 -13.25 -10.68
N SER A 194 20.28 -13.44 -9.37
CA SER A 194 20.98 -12.72 -8.31
C SER A 194 22.42 -13.19 -8.08
N ALA A 195 22.85 -14.29 -8.69
CA ALA A 195 24.23 -14.76 -8.53
C ALA A 195 25.20 -13.68 -9.04
N PRO A 196 26.22 -13.28 -8.25
CA PRO A 196 27.21 -12.33 -8.72
C PRO A 196 27.86 -12.90 -9.97
N GLU A 197 27.86 -12.14 -11.07
CA GLU A 197 28.58 -12.54 -12.28
C GLU A 197 29.97 -12.97 -11.85
N ALA A 198 30.30 -14.25 -12.14
CA ALA A 198 31.59 -14.82 -11.79
C ALA A 198 32.64 -13.86 -12.35
N THR A 199 33.25 -13.08 -11.46
CA THR A 199 34.13 -12.01 -11.83
C THR A 199 35.29 -12.72 -12.49
N ASN A 200 35.29 -12.75 -13.82
CA ASN A 200 36.30 -13.41 -14.64
C ASN A 200 37.61 -12.67 -14.42
N THR A 201 38.22 -12.99 -13.28
CA THR A 201 39.63 -12.87 -13.05
C THR A 201 40.24 -13.75 -14.13
N THR A 202 41.03 -13.11 -14.99
CA THR A 202 41.74 -13.62 -16.17
C THR A 202 41.06 -13.32 -17.52
N GLU A 203 41.00 -12.03 -17.88
CA GLU A 203 41.44 -11.61 -19.22
C GLU A 203 42.87 -12.14 -19.45
N GLU A 204 43.02 -13.37 -19.93
CA GLU A 204 44.15 -13.69 -20.80
C GLU A 204 43.84 -14.95 -21.63
N THR A 205 43.51 -14.66 -22.89
CA THR A 205 43.86 -15.47 -24.06
C THR A 205 43.42 -16.93 -24.05
N ARG A 206 42.23 -17.20 -24.59
CA ARG A 206 42.10 -18.28 -25.57
C ARG A 206 41.00 -17.97 -26.57
N LYS A 207 41.41 -17.50 -27.75
CA LYS A 207 40.68 -17.74 -28.99
C LYS A 207 40.66 -19.26 -29.17
N GLU A 208 39.49 -19.87 -29.10
CA GLU A 208 39.30 -21.19 -29.69
C GLU A 208 37.87 -21.28 -30.18
N ASP A 209 37.80 -21.41 -31.50
CA ASP A 209 36.62 -21.60 -32.30
C ASP A 209 35.84 -22.81 -31.77
N SER A 210 34.66 -22.58 -31.23
CA SER A 210 33.71 -23.65 -30.91
C SER A 210 32.45 -23.42 -31.72
N GLU A 211 32.50 -23.93 -32.95
CA GLU A 211 31.32 -24.26 -33.73
C GLU A 211 30.41 -25.13 -32.85
N THR A 212 29.29 -24.54 -32.42
CA THR A 212 28.23 -25.28 -31.73
C THR A 212 27.51 -26.11 -32.80
N PRO A 213 27.37 -27.43 -32.65
CA PRO A 213 26.59 -28.24 -33.58
C PRO A 213 25.14 -27.77 -33.51
N GLU A 214 24.58 -27.38 -34.66
CA GLU A 214 23.14 -27.22 -34.84
C GLU A 214 22.47 -28.54 -34.44
N LYS A 215 21.94 -28.59 -33.21
CA LYS A 215 21.02 -29.64 -32.80
C LYS A 215 19.75 -29.43 -33.59
N GLU A 216 19.48 -30.41 -34.44
CA GLU A 216 18.25 -30.66 -35.16
C GLU A 216 17.04 -30.24 -34.31
N LYS A 217 16.30 -29.25 -34.80
CA LYS A 217 14.96 -28.91 -34.31
C LYS A 217 14.09 -30.14 -34.48
N GLU A 218 13.86 -30.89 -33.41
CA GLU A 218 12.67 -31.72 -33.34
C GLU A 218 11.47 -30.77 -33.47
N ASP A 219 10.61 -31.04 -34.45
CA ASP A 219 9.29 -30.44 -34.61
C ASP A 219 8.45 -30.80 -33.37
N HIS A 220 8.68 -30.05 -32.28
CA HIS A 220 7.78 -30.02 -31.16
C HIS A 220 6.53 -29.31 -31.65
N VAL A 221 5.54 -30.11 -32.07
CA VAL A 221 4.16 -29.64 -32.25
C VAL A 221 3.86 -28.77 -31.03
N PRO A 222 3.61 -27.46 -31.18
CA PRO A 222 3.36 -26.59 -30.05
C PRO A 222 2.23 -27.22 -29.25
N LEU A 223 2.56 -27.74 -28.07
CA LEU A 223 1.53 -28.26 -27.18
C LEU A 223 0.55 -27.10 -26.98
N PRO A 224 -0.74 -27.28 -27.29
CA PRO A 224 -1.71 -26.19 -27.19
C PRO A 224 -1.60 -25.56 -25.80
N ASN A 225 -1.33 -24.25 -25.76
CA ASN A 225 -1.16 -23.47 -24.54
C ASN A 225 -2.20 -23.91 -23.50
N HIS A 226 -1.73 -24.44 -22.36
CA HIS A 226 -2.63 -24.95 -21.33
C HIS A 226 -3.58 -23.81 -20.91
N CYS A 227 -4.88 -24.08 -20.99
CA CYS A 227 -5.99 -23.16 -20.69
C CYS A 227 -6.07 -21.86 -21.50
N GLY A 228 -5.39 -21.70 -22.63
CA GLY A 228 -5.70 -20.58 -23.55
C GLY A 228 -5.24 -19.22 -23.00
N PHE A 229 -4.40 -19.24 -21.96
CA PHE A 229 -3.75 -18.04 -21.44
C PHE A 229 -2.76 -17.51 -22.47
N LYS A 230 -2.87 -16.21 -22.77
CA LYS A 230 -1.97 -15.53 -23.72
C LYS A 230 -0.65 -15.09 -23.06
N ASN A 231 -0.60 -15.00 -21.73
CA ASN A 231 0.56 -14.61 -20.95
C ASN A 231 1.22 -15.82 -20.26
N SER A 232 2.54 -15.89 -20.30
CA SER A 232 3.32 -16.92 -19.60
C SER A 232 3.10 -16.89 -18.09
N LEU A 233 2.77 -15.72 -17.54
CA LEU A 233 2.52 -15.52 -16.12
C LEU A 233 1.27 -16.29 -15.64
N SER A 234 0.11 -16.18 -16.30
CA SER A 234 -1.08 -16.91 -15.86
C SER A 234 -0.93 -18.41 -16.03
N LEU A 235 -0.16 -18.86 -17.02
CA LEU A 235 0.19 -20.27 -17.17
C LEU A 235 1.04 -20.76 -15.98
N ALA A 236 2.07 -20.00 -15.61
CA ALA A 236 2.91 -20.34 -14.46
C ALA A 236 2.12 -20.34 -13.14
N PHE A 237 1.18 -19.41 -12.97
CA PHE A 237 0.29 -19.42 -11.80
C PHE A 237 -0.69 -20.61 -11.81
N TYR A 238 -1.23 -21.00 -12.97
CA TYR A 238 -2.10 -22.18 -13.07
C TYR A 238 -1.36 -23.45 -12.63
N ASP A 239 -0.14 -23.66 -13.14
CA ASP A 239 0.71 -24.78 -12.74
C ASP A 239 1.04 -24.70 -11.24
N ALA A 240 1.27 -23.50 -10.73
CA ALA A 240 1.57 -23.29 -9.32
C ALA A 240 0.39 -23.67 -8.41
N ILE A 241 -0.84 -23.30 -8.76
CA ILE A 241 -2.03 -23.64 -7.97
C ILE A 241 -2.36 -25.12 -8.10
N SER A 242 -2.24 -25.69 -9.30
CA SER A 242 -2.48 -27.13 -9.53
C SER A 242 -1.52 -27.99 -8.71
N SER A 243 -0.25 -27.59 -8.61
CA SER A 243 0.74 -28.26 -7.76
C SER A 243 0.54 -28.00 -6.26
N HIS A 244 0.07 -26.81 -5.87
CA HIS A 244 -0.22 -26.49 -4.47
C HIS A 244 -1.48 -27.19 -3.93
N CYS A 245 -2.45 -27.44 -4.81
CA CYS A 245 -3.75 -28.03 -4.47
C CYS A 245 -4.02 -29.28 -5.32
N PRO A 246 -3.17 -30.33 -5.17
CA PRO A 246 -3.25 -31.51 -6.01
C PRO A 246 -4.57 -32.27 -5.85
N GLN A 247 -5.26 -32.11 -4.73
CA GLN A 247 -6.58 -32.70 -4.50
C GLN A 247 -7.67 -32.13 -5.43
N ASN A 248 -7.45 -30.92 -5.97
CA ASN A 248 -8.38 -30.21 -6.84
C ASN A 248 -7.88 -30.14 -8.29
N SER A 249 -6.76 -30.81 -8.63
CA SER A 249 -6.12 -30.71 -9.94
C SER A 249 -7.05 -31.13 -11.09
N ASP A 250 -7.85 -32.17 -10.89
CA ASP A 250 -8.80 -32.66 -11.89
C ASP A 250 -9.91 -31.63 -12.16
N SER A 251 -10.41 -30.99 -11.10
CA SER A 251 -11.41 -29.92 -11.19
C SER A 251 -10.81 -28.70 -11.90
N PHE A 252 -9.58 -28.31 -11.57
CA PHE A 252 -8.89 -27.21 -12.24
C PHE A 252 -8.63 -27.51 -13.72
N HIS A 253 -8.34 -28.77 -14.05
CA HIS A 253 -8.21 -29.20 -15.43
C HIS A 253 -9.55 -29.13 -16.17
N SER A 254 -10.66 -29.48 -15.52
CA SER A 254 -11.99 -29.30 -16.08
C SER A 254 -12.30 -27.83 -16.35
N CYS A 255 -12.08 -26.95 -15.36
CA CYS A 255 -12.28 -25.50 -15.52
C CYS A 255 -11.43 -24.93 -16.67
N CYS A 256 -10.20 -25.40 -16.80
CA CYS A 256 -9.26 -25.04 -17.87
C CYS A 256 -9.77 -25.44 -19.26
N ILE A 257 -10.35 -26.63 -19.41
CA ILE A 257 -10.95 -27.09 -20.67
C ILE A 257 -12.15 -26.22 -21.04
N ASP A 258 -13.02 -25.92 -20.08
CA ASP A 258 -14.20 -25.08 -20.32
C ASP A 258 -13.80 -23.65 -20.68
N HIS A 259 -12.77 -23.11 -20.03
CA HIS A 259 -12.18 -21.82 -20.37
C HIS A 259 -11.64 -21.80 -21.81
N ASN A 260 -10.85 -22.80 -22.19
CA ASN A 260 -10.32 -22.94 -23.55
C ASN A 260 -11.43 -22.94 -24.60
N LYS A 261 -12.50 -23.68 -24.33
CA LYS A 261 -13.67 -23.73 -25.21
C LYS A 261 -14.33 -22.35 -25.30
N CYS A 262 -14.52 -21.67 -24.17
CA CYS A 262 -15.07 -20.32 -24.14
C CYS A 262 -14.25 -19.33 -24.99
N ILE A 263 -12.92 -19.32 -24.83
CA ILE A 263 -12.02 -18.45 -25.60
C ILE A 263 -12.07 -18.73 -27.11
N LEU A 264 -12.31 -19.99 -27.52
CA LEU A 264 -12.45 -20.35 -28.93
C LEU A 264 -13.82 -19.97 -29.51
N ASP A 265 -14.88 -20.00 -28.69
CA ASP A 265 -16.26 -19.76 -29.11
C ASP A 265 -16.69 -18.28 -28.96
N SER A 266 -15.99 -17.48 -28.16
CA SER A 266 -16.33 -16.10 -27.78
C SER A 266 -15.33 -15.07 -28.36
N GLU A 267 -15.81 -13.85 -28.61
CA GLU A 267 -14.95 -12.68 -28.87
C GLU A 267 -14.57 -11.93 -27.57
N ASP A 268 -15.21 -12.27 -26.45
CA ASP A 268 -15.02 -11.64 -25.14
C ASP A 268 -14.23 -12.57 -24.20
N ASP A 269 -12.91 -12.34 -24.13
CA ASP A 269 -11.99 -13.08 -23.25
C ASP A 269 -12.32 -12.86 -21.75
N ASP A 270 -12.87 -11.70 -21.39
CA ASP A 270 -13.02 -11.29 -19.98
C ASP A 270 -14.16 -12.06 -19.30
N ALA A 271 -15.26 -12.31 -20.03
CA ALA A 271 -16.33 -13.18 -19.57
C ALA A 271 -15.83 -14.61 -19.31
N CYS A 272 -14.99 -15.13 -20.22
CA CYS A 272 -14.40 -16.45 -20.06
C CYS A 272 -13.50 -16.52 -18.82
N HIS A 273 -12.66 -15.50 -18.59
CA HIS A 273 -11.81 -15.43 -17.40
C HIS A 273 -12.62 -15.40 -16.09
N ALA A 274 -13.73 -14.66 -16.05
CA ALA A 274 -14.61 -14.61 -14.88
C ALA A 274 -15.28 -15.97 -14.58
N ASP A 275 -15.75 -16.66 -15.62
CA ASP A 275 -16.35 -18.00 -15.50
C ASP A 275 -15.32 -19.03 -15.05
N PHE A 276 -14.11 -18.97 -15.60
CA PHE A 276 -12.99 -19.81 -15.17
C PHE A 276 -12.68 -19.61 -13.69
N CYS A 277 -12.60 -18.35 -13.23
CA CYS A 277 -12.35 -18.06 -11.83
C CYS A 277 -13.47 -18.55 -10.90
N SER A 278 -14.72 -18.37 -11.31
CA SER A 278 -15.87 -18.90 -10.58
C SER A 278 -15.81 -20.43 -10.48
N CYS A 279 -15.38 -21.10 -11.56
CA CYS A 279 -15.20 -22.55 -11.58
C CYS A 279 -14.08 -23.02 -10.65
N ILE A 280 -12.92 -22.35 -10.69
CA ILE A 280 -11.79 -22.67 -9.81
C ILE A 280 -12.19 -22.49 -8.34
N GLU A 281 -12.78 -21.35 -7.97
CA GLU A 281 -13.22 -21.06 -6.60
C GLU A 281 -14.25 -22.07 -6.10
N ALA A 282 -15.21 -22.46 -6.95
CA ALA A 282 -16.20 -23.50 -6.61
C ALA A 282 -15.61 -24.91 -6.49
N SER A 283 -14.43 -25.14 -7.07
CA SER A 283 -13.75 -26.44 -7.10
C SER A 283 -12.86 -26.68 -5.88
N VAL A 284 -12.59 -25.66 -5.07
CA VAL A 284 -11.71 -25.80 -3.91
C VAL A 284 -12.50 -26.23 -2.68
N ASP A 285 -12.00 -27.24 -1.95
CA ASP A 285 -12.51 -27.62 -0.64
C ASP A 285 -12.24 -26.54 0.44
N ASP A 286 -12.93 -26.60 1.60
CA ASP A 286 -12.83 -25.64 2.73
C ASP A 286 -11.42 -25.46 3.35
N ARG A 287 -10.37 -25.99 2.71
CA ARG A 287 -8.98 -25.75 3.07
C ARG A 287 -8.58 -24.33 2.70
N HIS A 288 -8.31 -23.55 3.74
CA HIS A 288 -8.07 -22.11 3.64
C HIS A 288 -6.89 -21.76 2.72
N SER A 289 -5.85 -22.59 2.64
CA SER A 289 -4.69 -22.35 1.79
C SER A 289 -5.01 -22.40 0.30
N CYS A 290 -5.85 -23.35 -0.12
CA CYS A 290 -6.19 -23.51 -1.53
C CYS A 290 -7.18 -22.44 -2.00
N ILE A 291 -8.15 -22.09 -1.15
CA ILE A 291 -9.10 -21.01 -1.43
C ILE A 291 -8.34 -19.69 -1.62
N PHE A 292 -7.36 -19.46 -0.76
CA PHE A 292 -6.52 -18.28 -0.83
C PHE A 292 -5.66 -18.25 -2.10
N ALA A 293 -5.00 -19.37 -2.43
CA ALA A 293 -4.18 -19.47 -3.64
C ALA A 293 -5.00 -19.27 -4.92
N SER A 294 -6.19 -19.89 -5.02
CA SER A 294 -7.07 -19.73 -6.18
C SER A 294 -7.62 -18.31 -6.31
N ALA A 295 -8.10 -17.71 -5.22
CA ALA A 295 -8.61 -16.35 -5.23
C ALA A 295 -7.51 -15.32 -5.52
N GLY A 296 -6.32 -15.54 -4.96
CA GLY A 296 -5.13 -14.74 -5.21
C GLY A 296 -4.74 -14.76 -6.68
N PHE A 297 -4.69 -15.92 -7.31
CA PHE A 297 -4.45 -16.05 -8.74
C PHE A 297 -5.51 -15.36 -9.58
N CYS A 298 -6.79 -15.61 -9.32
CA CYS A 298 -7.87 -15.00 -10.09
C CYS A 298 -7.84 -13.48 -10.02
N ARG A 299 -7.51 -12.94 -8.84
CA ARG A 299 -7.27 -11.51 -8.66
C ARG A 299 -6.01 -11.06 -9.41
N SER A 300 -4.85 -11.71 -9.23
CA SER A 300 -3.59 -11.27 -9.85
C SER A 300 -3.57 -11.41 -11.38
N SER A 301 -4.15 -12.47 -11.93
CA SER A 301 -4.15 -12.77 -13.36
C SER A 301 -5.18 -11.96 -14.15
N PHE A 302 -6.29 -11.53 -13.52
CA PHE A 302 -7.42 -10.91 -14.23
C PHE A 302 -7.92 -9.58 -13.62
N SER A 303 -7.27 -9.06 -12.56
CA SER A 303 -7.66 -7.80 -11.86
C SER A 303 -7.78 -6.57 -12.76
N GLY A 304 -7.11 -6.55 -13.91
CA GLY A 304 -7.24 -5.43 -14.86
C GLY A 304 -8.58 -5.38 -15.60
N ARG A 305 -9.43 -6.42 -15.53
CA ARG A 305 -10.56 -6.59 -16.47
C ARG A 305 -11.81 -7.27 -15.92
N ALA A 306 -11.83 -7.70 -14.67
CA ALA A 306 -13.03 -8.31 -14.10
C ALA A 306 -14.19 -7.28 -14.05
N PRO A 307 -15.35 -7.53 -14.68
CA PRO A 307 -16.53 -6.72 -14.44
C PRO A 307 -16.91 -6.82 -12.95
N PRO A 308 -17.43 -5.73 -12.35
CA PRO A 308 -17.82 -5.74 -10.95
C PRO A 308 -18.83 -6.87 -10.71
N MET A 309 -18.50 -7.77 -9.79
CA MET A 309 -19.39 -8.85 -9.35
C MET A 309 -20.75 -8.26 -8.96
N ASP A 310 -21.76 -8.47 -9.81
CA ASP A 310 -23.14 -8.05 -9.56
C ASP A 310 -23.76 -8.96 -8.50
N GLY A 311 -23.60 -8.56 -7.24
CA GLY A 311 -23.95 -9.41 -6.11
C GLY A 311 -23.85 -8.72 -4.75
N SER A 312 -24.49 -7.55 -4.60
CA SER A 312 -24.87 -6.97 -3.31
C SER A 312 -23.74 -6.69 -2.31
N ARG A 313 -22.96 -5.65 -2.60
CA ARG A 313 -22.63 -4.54 -1.69
C ARG A 313 -22.03 -3.44 -2.55
N ASN A 314 -22.72 -2.30 -2.64
CA ASN A 314 -22.25 -1.13 -3.37
C ASN A 314 -20.90 -0.67 -2.79
N VAL A 315 -19.80 -1.08 -3.41
CA VAL A 315 -18.50 -0.43 -3.28
C VAL A 315 -18.30 0.32 -4.58
N TYR A 316 -18.57 1.62 -4.54
CA TYR A 316 -18.23 2.54 -5.61
C TYR A 316 -16.71 2.49 -5.80
N LEU A 317 -16.25 1.88 -6.90
CA LEU A 317 -14.87 2.01 -7.37
C LEU A 317 -14.75 3.38 -8.07
N GLU A 318 -14.57 4.41 -7.26
CA GLU A 318 -14.33 5.77 -7.72
C GLU A 318 -12.83 6.07 -7.60
N ASN A 319 -12.18 6.17 -8.77
CA ASN A 319 -10.98 6.95 -9.07
C ASN A 319 -9.92 7.03 -7.93
N HIS A 320 -8.91 6.15 -7.95
CA HIS A 320 -7.69 6.12 -7.13
C HIS A 320 -7.64 7.16 -6.00
N THR A 321 -8.45 6.91 -4.98
CA THR A 321 -8.35 7.58 -3.70
C THR A 321 -7.34 6.80 -2.87
N HIS A 322 -6.34 7.49 -2.33
CA HIS A 322 -5.52 6.96 -1.24
C HIS A 322 -6.46 6.34 -0.18
N VAL A 323 -6.01 5.29 0.53
CA VAL A 323 -6.76 4.51 1.54
C VAL A 323 -7.55 5.34 2.60
N TYR A 324 -7.35 6.66 2.67
CA TYR A 324 -8.12 7.58 3.50
C TYR A 324 -9.18 8.43 2.75
N GLY A 325 -9.42 8.23 1.45
CA GLY A 325 -10.40 9.01 0.68
C GLY A 325 -10.01 10.47 0.43
N TYR A 326 -8.88 10.93 0.96
CA TYR A 326 -8.44 12.32 0.84
C TYR A 326 -7.30 12.47 -0.17
N SER A 327 -7.40 13.45 -1.04
CA SER A 327 -6.27 13.92 -1.82
C SER A 327 -5.19 14.53 -0.91
N LEU A 328 -3.93 14.52 -1.37
CA LEU A 328 -2.81 15.11 -0.62
C LEU A 328 -3.05 16.60 -0.30
N LEU A 329 -3.78 17.29 -1.19
CA LEU A 329 -4.23 18.67 -0.99
C LEU A 329 -5.27 18.78 0.13
N GLU A 330 -6.24 17.86 0.20
CA GLU A 330 -7.24 17.84 1.28
C GLU A 330 -6.60 17.56 2.64
N VAL A 331 -5.66 16.61 2.71
CA VAL A 331 -4.91 16.35 3.95
C VAL A 331 -4.15 17.61 4.38
N ALA A 332 -3.50 18.31 3.44
CA ALA A 332 -2.80 19.57 3.70
C ALA A 332 -3.75 20.69 4.16
N LEU A 333 -4.93 20.81 3.56
CA LEU A 333 -5.94 21.82 3.94
C LEU A 333 -6.55 21.53 5.32
N LEU A 334 -6.87 20.26 5.61
CA LEU A 334 -7.40 19.85 6.90
C LEU A 334 -6.39 20.08 8.03
N THR A 335 -5.12 19.76 7.78
CA THR A 335 -4.05 20.02 8.76
C THR A 335 -3.78 21.51 8.94
N PHE A 336 -3.78 22.31 7.87
CA PHE A 336 -3.67 23.76 7.97
C PHE A 336 -4.84 24.38 8.74
N LEU A 337 -6.08 23.94 8.46
CA LEU A 337 -7.28 24.39 9.15
C LEU A 337 -7.23 24.03 10.64
N TRP A 338 -6.84 22.79 10.96
CA TRP A 338 -6.72 22.32 12.34
C TRP A 338 -5.66 23.10 13.12
N VAL A 339 -4.50 23.39 12.52
CA VAL A 339 -3.44 24.22 13.13
C VAL A 339 -3.94 25.64 13.36
N SER A 340 -4.64 26.22 12.38
CA SER A 340 -5.20 27.57 12.46
C SER A 340 -6.26 27.69 13.57
N ILE A 341 -7.17 26.72 13.67
CA ILE A 341 -8.20 26.67 14.71
C ILE A 341 -7.54 26.52 16.09
N SER A 342 -6.57 25.62 16.22
CA SER A 342 -5.85 25.40 17.48
C SER A 342 -5.12 26.67 17.95
N PHE A 343 -4.47 27.38 17.01
CA PHE A 343 -3.81 28.65 17.30
C PHE A 343 -4.82 29.74 17.72
N ALA A 344 -5.97 29.83 17.05
CA ALA A 344 -7.02 30.78 17.37
C ALA A 344 -7.61 30.52 18.78
N ILE A 345 -7.92 29.27 19.11
CA ILE A 345 -8.42 28.87 20.43
C ILE A 345 -7.38 29.16 21.51
N GLY A 346 -6.11 28.80 21.28
CA GLY A 346 -5.02 29.09 22.21
C GLY A 346 -4.85 30.58 22.47
N SER A 347 -4.92 31.41 21.42
CA SER A 347 -4.84 32.87 21.53
C SER A 347 -6.02 33.47 22.30
N ALA A 348 -7.24 32.96 22.08
CA ALA A 348 -8.43 33.40 22.80
C ALA A 348 -8.38 33.01 24.29
N ALA A 349 -7.95 31.78 24.59
CA ALA A 349 -7.74 31.31 25.97
C ALA A 349 -6.68 32.15 26.69
N PHE A 350 -5.56 32.46 26.03
CA PHE A 350 -4.52 33.32 26.59
C PHE A 350 -5.05 34.73 26.92
N CYS A 351 -5.83 35.32 26.00
CA CYS A 351 -6.44 36.64 26.23
C CYS A 351 -7.44 36.65 27.39
N THR A 352 -8.26 35.60 27.53
CA THR A 352 -9.24 35.50 28.62
C THR A 352 -8.58 35.27 29.98
N LEU A 353 -7.54 34.43 30.04
CA LEU A 353 -6.73 34.24 31.24
C LEU A 353 -6.01 35.52 31.68
N GLY A 354 -5.47 36.29 30.73
CA GLY A 354 -4.85 37.59 31.03
C GLY A 354 -5.85 38.59 31.63
N ARG A 355 -7.11 38.59 31.16
CA ARG A 355 -8.19 39.40 31.76
C ARG A 355 -8.54 38.92 33.17
N LEU A 356 -8.68 37.60 33.36
CA LEU A 356 -8.96 36.99 34.67
C LEU A 356 -7.88 37.33 35.69
N GLN A 357 -6.61 37.23 35.33
CA GLN A 357 -5.48 37.60 36.20
C GLN A 357 -5.55 39.09 36.60
N LYS A 358 -5.92 39.97 35.67
CA LYS A 358 -6.06 41.40 35.95
C LYS A 358 -7.24 41.69 36.89
N THR A 359 -8.36 40.99 36.74
CA THR A 359 -9.48 41.08 37.69
C THR A 359 -9.13 40.51 39.05
N TRP A 360 -8.40 39.39 39.10
CA TRP A 360 -8.00 38.75 40.36
C TRP A 360 -7.09 39.67 41.20
N LYS A 361 -6.10 40.32 40.56
CA LYS A 361 -5.27 41.35 41.21
C LYS A 361 -6.06 42.53 41.75
N LYS A 362 -7.14 42.95 41.06
CA LYS A 362 -8.01 44.02 41.56
C LYS A 362 -8.83 43.57 42.77
N VAL A 363 -9.33 42.34 42.78
CA VAL A 363 -10.07 41.77 43.91
C VAL A 363 -9.17 41.64 45.14
N GLU A 364 -7.92 41.25 44.95
CA GLU A 364 -6.92 41.15 46.03
C GLU A 364 -6.59 42.51 46.66
N GLN A 365 -6.63 43.61 45.89
CA GLN A 365 -6.47 44.97 46.42
C GLN A 365 -7.71 45.50 47.17
N ILE A 366 -8.91 45.02 46.83
CA ILE A 366 -10.16 45.50 47.43
C ILE A 366 -10.52 44.71 48.69
N SER A 367 -10.04 43.46 48.82
CA SER A 367 -10.19 42.74 50.09
C SER A 367 -9.33 43.42 51.15
N PRO A 368 -9.92 44.09 52.16
CA PRO A 368 -9.15 44.48 53.32
C PRO A 368 -8.54 43.22 53.94
N PRO A 369 -7.37 43.31 54.59
CA PRO A 369 -6.82 42.19 55.33
C PRO A 369 -7.90 41.73 56.31
N LEU A 370 -8.52 40.58 56.01
CA LEU A 370 -9.45 39.92 56.92
C LEU A 370 -8.66 39.74 58.21
N MET A 371 -9.05 40.49 59.25
CA MET A 371 -8.51 40.40 60.59
C MET A 371 -8.77 38.99 61.12
N TYR A 372 -7.93 38.03 60.75
CA TYR A 372 -7.86 36.70 61.35
C TYR A 372 -6.80 36.67 62.46
N ASN A 373 -6.53 37.81 63.09
CA ASN A 373 -5.56 37.94 64.18
C ASN A 373 -6.16 37.73 65.58
N HIS A 374 -7.45 37.38 65.72
CA HIS A 374 -8.08 37.25 67.03
C HIS A 374 -8.35 35.81 67.52
N LEU A 375 -7.94 34.77 66.79
CA LEU A 375 -8.13 33.37 67.22
C LEU A 375 -6.85 32.55 67.39
N ARG A 376 -5.66 33.17 67.40
CA ARG A 376 -4.38 32.46 67.61
C ARG A 376 -3.72 32.68 68.98
N ASP A 377 -4.46 33.16 69.97
CA ASP A 377 -4.00 33.21 71.36
C ASP A 377 -4.94 32.36 72.25
N SER A 378 -4.74 31.04 72.27
CA SER A 378 -5.34 30.15 73.29
C SER A 378 -4.36 29.10 73.83
N GLU A 379 -3.06 29.41 73.86
CA GLU A 379 -2.12 28.71 74.74
C GLU A 379 -1.50 29.70 75.72
N ARG A 380 -2.36 30.22 76.60
CA ARG A 380 -1.93 30.80 77.87
C ARG A 380 -2.09 29.74 78.96
N SER A 381 -0.96 29.16 79.32
CA SER A 381 -0.60 28.63 80.64
C SER A 381 -1.74 28.34 81.63
N VAL A 382 -1.93 27.06 81.95
CA VAL A 382 -2.39 26.63 83.28
C VAL A 382 -1.33 25.68 83.84
N VAL A 383 -0.61 26.22 84.82
CA VAL A 383 0.07 25.61 85.99
C VAL A 383 1.13 24.54 85.74
#